data_AF-A0A2S9GEL7-F1
#
_entry.id   AF-A0A2S9GEL7-F1
#
_cell.length_a   1.000
_cell.length_b   1.000
_cell.length_c   1.000
_cell.angle_alpha   90.00
_cell.angle_beta   90.00
_cell.angle_gamma   90.00
#
_symmetry.space_group_name_H-M   'P 1'
#
loop_
_entity.id
_entity.type
_entity.pdbx_description
1 polymer ?
#
loop_
_entity_poly.entity_id
_entity_poly.type
_entity_poly.pdbx_seq_one_letter_code
_entity_poly.pdbx_strand_id
1 'polypeptide(L)'
;IVATIQAEQDAIIRLDHPGVLVIEGGPGTGKTVVALHRVAYLPYTQRKRMESHGVLVVGPNAAFLSHIGRVLPSLGETNVVFLTT
;
A
#
# COMPACT_ATOMS: atom_id res chain seq x y z
N ILE A 1 20.99 11.48 -2.75
CA ILE A 1 20.44 10.25 -3.38
C ILE A 1 19.42 9.57 -2.46
N VAL A 2 19.79 9.13 -1.24
CA VAL A 2 18.82 8.47 -0.33
C VAL A 2 17.70 9.41 0.12
N ALA A 3 18.01 10.63 0.56
CA ALA A 3 17.00 11.60 0.99
C ALA A 3 16.02 12.00 -0.12
N THR A 4 16.50 12.10 -1.37
CA THR A 4 15.66 12.41 -2.54
C THR A 4 14.74 11.23 -2.88
N ILE A 5 15.21 9.99 -2.79
CA ILE A 5 14.38 8.79 -2.96
C ILE A 5 13.28 8.72 -1.88
N GLN A 6 13.62 9.02 -0.63
CA GLN A 6 12.64 9.04 0.46
C GLN A 6 11.56 10.11 0.25
N ALA A 7 11.93 11.29 -0.27
CA ALA A 7 10.98 12.36 -0.59
C ALA A 7 10.02 11.95 -1.72
N GLU A 8 10.53 11.30 -2.78
CA GLU A 8 9.70 10.78 -3.87
C GLU A 8 8.72 9.71 -3.38
N GLN A 9 9.19 8.80 -2.51
CA GLN A 9 8.35 7.77 -1.91
C GLN A 9 7.24 8.36 -1.02
N ASP A 10 7.56 9.35 -0.16
CA ASP A 10 6.57 10.03 0.67
C ASP A 10 5.53 10.79 -0.17
N ALA A 11 5.95 11.42 -1.28
CA ALA A 11 5.04 12.05 -2.23
C ALA A 11 4.06 11.04 -2.84
N ILE A 12 4.51 9.84 -3.21
CA ILE A 12 3.65 8.75 -3.71
C ILE A 12 2.68 8.28 -2.62
N ILE A 13 3.14 8.16 -1.37
CA ILE A 13 2.29 7.74 -0.23
C ILE A 13 1.15 8.74 -0.03
N ARG A 14 1.45 10.04 -0.11
CA ARG A 14 0.51 11.14 0.18
C ARG A 14 -0.28 11.65 -1.02
N LEU A 15 0.01 11.16 -2.23
CA LEU A 15 -0.67 11.58 -3.43
C LEU A 15 -2.20 11.47 -3.23
N ASP A 16 -2.97 12.44 -3.71
CA ASP A 16 -4.42 12.35 -3.68
C ASP A 16 -4.91 11.06 -4.36
N HIS A 17 -6.17 10.70 -4.15
CA HIS A 17 -6.75 9.46 -4.70
C HIS A 17 -7.52 9.76 -6.01
N PRO A 18 -6.85 9.75 -7.19
CA PRO A 18 -7.49 9.96 -8.49
C PRO A 18 -8.26 8.73 -8.99
N GLY A 19 -8.33 7.65 -8.20
CA GLY A 19 -8.74 6.32 -8.63
C GLY A 19 -7.53 5.40 -8.75
N VAL A 20 -7.04 5.16 -9.96
CA VAL A 20 -5.94 4.23 -10.22
C VAL A 20 -4.58 4.93 -10.09
N LEU A 21 -3.63 4.26 -9.43
CA LEU A 21 -2.23 4.67 -9.36
C LEU A 21 -1.33 3.49 -9.75
N VAL A 22 -0.37 3.73 -10.63
CA VAL A 22 0.66 2.76 -11.00
C VAL A 22 1.98 3.21 -10.38
N ILE A 23 2.66 2.28 -9.68
CA ILE A 23 3.98 2.52 -9.08
C ILE A 23 4.99 1.64 -9.81
N GLU A 24 5.87 2.27 -10.58
CA GLU A 24 6.93 1.60 -11.34
C GLU A 24 8.32 1.91 -10.76
N GLY A 25 9.28 1.02 -10.98
CA GLY A 25 10.66 1.22 -10.54
C GLY A 25 11.48 -0.08 -10.59
N GLY A 26 12.80 0.03 -10.55
CA GLY A 26 13.72 -1.11 -10.61
C GLY A 26 13.68 -2.03 -9.37
N PRO A 27 14.33 -3.20 -9.41
CA PRO A 27 14.46 -4.07 -8.24
C PRO A 27 15.03 -3.34 -7.01
N GLY A 28 14.50 -3.61 -5.82
CA GLY A 28 15.00 -3.02 -4.57
C GLY A 28 14.56 -1.59 -4.26
N THR A 29 13.76 -0.93 -5.12
CA THR A 29 13.34 0.47 -4.90
C THR A 29 12.21 0.67 -3.88
N GLY A 30 11.80 -0.38 -3.16
CA GLY A 30 10.81 -0.27 -2.07
C GLY A 30 9.34 -0.15 -2.51
N LYS A 31 9.00 -0.40 -3.77
CA LYS A 31 7.62 -0.27 -4.32
C LYS A 31 6.53 -0.91 -3.45
N THR A 32 6.78 -2.13 -2.98
CA THR A 32 5.82 -2.84 -2.12
C THR A 32 5.60 -2.10 -0.80
N VAL A 33 6.66 -1.64 -0.16
CA VAL A 33 6.59 -0.88 1.10
C VAL A 33 5.82 0.43 0.90
N VAL A 34 6.13 1.16 -0.18
CA VAL A 34 5.42 2.40 -0.56
C VAL A 34 3.93 2.14 -0.75
N ALA A 35 3.56 1.08 -1.47
CA ALA A 35 2.16 0.71 -1.69
C ALA A 35 1.43 0.39 -0.38
N LEU A 36 2.06 -0.36 0.53
CA LEU A 36 1.46 -0.71 1.82
C LEU A 36 1.27 0.51 2.72
N HIS A 37 2.27 1.40 2.80
CA HIS A 37 2.13 2.65 3.53
C HIS A 37 1.02 3.55 2.95
N ARG A 38 0.89 3.59 1.63
CA ARG A 38 -0.20 4.31 0.97
C ARG A 38 -1.58 3.73 1.33
N VAL A 39 -1.71 2.41 1.34
CA VAL A 39 -2.96 1.73 1.72
C VAL A 39 -3.37 2.10 3.14
N ALA A 40 -2.42 2.27 4.06
CA ALA A 40 -2.70 2.73 5.43
C ALA A 40 -2.95 4.24 5.55
N TYR A 41 -2.38 5.03 4.64
CA TYR A 41 -2.53 6.49 4.64
C TYR A 41 -3.92 6.94 4.16
N LEU A 42 -4.49 6.27 3.16
CA LEU A 42 -5.75 6.68 2.53
C LEU A 42 -6.95 6.62 3.49
N PRO A 43 -7.19 5.53 4.25
CA PRO A 43 -8.28 5.48 5.22
C PRO A 43 -8.06 6.47 6.37
N TYR A 44 -6.82 6.71 6.78
CA TYR A 44 -6.51 7.70 7.82
C TYR A 44 -6.90 9.12 7.41
N THR A 45 -6.59 9.52 6.18
CA THR A 45 -6.85 10.89 5.69
C THR A 45 -8.23 11.07 5.07
N GLN A 46 -8.84 10.00 4.57
CA GLN A 46 -10.14 10.03 3.89
C GLN A 46 -11.20 9.18 4.61
N ARG A 47 -11.18 9.15 5.95
CA ARG A 47 -12.07 8.32 6.80
C ARG A 47 -13.52 8.29 6.33
N LYS A 48 -14.16 9.45 6.13
CA LYS A 48 -15.57 9.52 5.71
C LYS A 48 -15.89 8.78 4.41
N ARG A 49 -14.91 8.59 3.53
CA ARG A 49 -15.06 7.94 2.23
C ARG A 49 -14.67 6.46 2.26
N MET A 50 -13.85 6.04 3.22
CA MET A 50 -13.22 4.70 3.23
C MET A 50 -13.48 3.88 4.50
N GLU A 51 -14.10 4.46 5.54
CA GLU A 51 -14.39 3.79 6.83
C GLU A 51 -15.17 2.47 6.68
N SER A 52 -15.99 2.33 5.64
CA SER A 52 -16.79 1.12 5.39
C SER A 52 -16.17 0.12 4.42
N HIS A 53 -14.97 0.40 3.88
CA HIS A 53 -14.37 -0.39 2.81
C HIS A 53 -13.12 -1.13 3.29
N GLY A 54 -13.02 -2.42 2.96
CA GLY A 54 -11.82 -3.23 3.20
C GLY A 54 -10.79 -3.10 2.08
N VAL A 55 -9.62 -3.69 2.29
CA VAL A 55 -8.51 -3.74 1.33
C VAL A 55 -8.48 -5.11 0.65
N LEU A 56 -8.50 -5.14 -0.69
CA LEU A 56 -8.21 -6.37 -1.45
C LEU A 56 -6.75 -6.36 -1.92
N VAL A 57 -5.99 -7.36 -1.51
CA VAL A 57 -4.63 -7.60 -2.00
C VAL A 57 -4.64 -8.78 -2.95
N VAL A 58 -4.29 -8.51 -4.20
CA VAL A 58 -4.08 -9.53 -5.23
C VAL A 58 -2.59 -9.73 -5.42
N GLY A 59 -2.15 -10.99 -5.45
CA GLY A 59 -0.72 -11.29 -5.54
C GLY A 59 -0.41 -12.61 -6.26
N PRO A 60 0.87 -12.82 -6.62
CA PRO A 60 1.26 -13.89 -7.52
C PRO A 60 1.34 -15.27 -6.86
N ASN A 61 1.39 -15.34 -5.53
CA ASN A 61 1.43 -16.61 -4.78
C ASN A 61 1.12 -16.41 -3.29
N ALA A 62 0.84 -17.51 -2.59
CA ALA A 62 0.50 -17.50 -1.17
C ALA A 62 1.64 -17.01 -0.26
N ALA A 63 2.91 -17.27 -0.61
CA ALA A 63 4.05 -16.82 0.20
C ALA A 63 4.15 -15.28 0.22
N PHE A 64 3.94 -14.65 -0.94
CA PHE A 64 3.84 -13.20 -1.07
C PHE A 64 2.68 -12.66 -0.22
N LEU A 65 1.48 -13.21 -0.38
CA LEU A 65 0.29 -12.74 0.36
C LEU A 65 0.46 -12.92 1.88
N SER A 66 1.07 -14.02 2.32
CA SER A 66 1.40 -14.25 3.74
C SER A 66 2.41 -13.24 4.28
N HIS A 67 3.40 -12.83 3.47
CA HIS A 67 4.31 -11.76 3.84
C HIS A 67 3.55 -10.43 4.03
N ILE A 68 2.71 -10.05 3.07
CA ILE A 68 1.91 -8.82 3.15
C ILE A 68 0.94 -8.83 4.33
N GLY A 69 0.29 -9.98 4.60
CA GLY A 69 -0.63 -10.13 5.73
C GLY A 69 0.00 -9.97 7.10
N ARG A 70 1.32 -10.08 7.23
CA ARG A 70 2.04 -9.73 8.46
C ARG A 70 2.32 -8.24 8.60
N VAL A 71 2.36 -7.51 7.48
CA VAL A 71 2.72 -6.09 7.45
C VAL A 71 1.49 -5.20 7.62
N LEU A 72 0.38 -5.51 6.95
CA LEU A 72 -0.83 -4.66 6.97
C LEU A 72 -1.46 -4.45 8.36
N PRO A 73 -1.56 -5.45 9.25
CA PRO A 73 -2.12 -5.24 10.59
C PRO A 73 -1.31 -4.22 11.40
N SER A 74 0.02 -4.19 11.22
CA SER A 74 0.89 -3.21 11.89
C SER A 74 0.67 -1.77 11.42
N LEU A 75 -0.05 -1.59 10.31
CA LEU A 75 -0.37 -0.30 9.72
C LEU A 75 -1.81 0.16 10.01
N GLY A 76 -2.58 -0.60 10.82
CA GLY A 76 -3.94 -0.23 11.25
C GLY A 76 -5.07 -0.83 10.41
N GLU A 77 -4.76 -1.62 9.38
CA GLU A 77 -5.75 -2.23 8.48
C GLU A 77 -6.18 -3.61 8.99
N THR A 78 -7.45 -3.75 9.37
CA THR A 78 -8.02 -5.00 9.94
C THR A 78 -8.96 -5.75 9.00
N ASN A 79 -9.51 -5.08 7.98
CA ASN A 79 -10.40 -5.70 6.99
C ASN A 79 -9.66 -5.92 5.67
N VAL A 80 -8.82 -6.96 5.61
CA VAL A 80 -8.01 -7.29 4.42
C VAL A 80 -8.42 -8.64 3.85
N VAL A 81 -8.66 -8.67 2.54
CA VAL A 81 -8.92 -9.88 1.76
C VAL A 81 -7.74 -10.15 0.85
N PHE A 82 -7.33 -11.42 0.75
CA PHE A 82 -6.22 -11.84 -0.10
C PHE A 82 -6.72 -12.76 -1.22
N LEU A 83 -6.25 -12.52 -2.44
CA LEU A 83 -6.56 -13.34 -3.62
C LEU A 83 -5.27 -13.63 -4.41
N THR A 84 -5.10 -14.86 -4.85
CA THR A 84 -4.05 -15.21 -5.82
C THR A 84 -4.57 -15.07 -7.24
N THR A 85 -3.78 -14.47 -8.13
CA THR A 85 -4.01 -14.53 -9.58
C THR A 85 -3.64 -15.87 -10.18
#